data_AF-A0A0Q6N1V9-F1
#
_entry.id   AF-A0A0Q6N1V9-F1
#
_cell.length_a   1.000
_cell.length_b   1.000
_cell.length_c   1.000
_cell.angle_alpha   90.00
_cell.angle_beta   90.00
_cell.angle_gamma   90.00
#
_symmetry.space_group_name_H-M   'P 1'
#
loop_
_entity.id
_entity.type
_entity.pdbx_description
1 polymer ?
#
loop_
_entity_poly.entity_id
_entity_poly.type
_entity_poly.pdbx_seq_one_letter_code
_entity_poly.pdbx_strand_id
1 'polypeptide(L)'
;MTSSKPRPKEPSTPEDPVRDAGGGDTKIEQGGDSAPRLPHEHDQSSDSQEAQDGQPPEVGRRGHDDIERGTVDTDRGPVIDRVYNDKVKR
;
A
#
# COMPACT_ATOMS: atom_id res chain seq x y z
N MET A 1 -41.64 -21.36 14.22
CA MET A 1 -40.45 -20.57 14.63
C MET A 1 -39.49 -21.54 15.32
N THR A 2 -38.50 -22.07 14.59
CA THR A 2 -37.53 -23.03 15.14
C THR A 2 -36.19 -22.32 15.32
N SER A 3 -35.86 -22.03 16.57
CA SER A 3 -34.63 -21.34 16.98
C SER A 3 -33.40 -22.23 16.71
N SER A 4 -32.54 -21.82 15.77
CA SER A 4 -31.25 -22.46 15.52
C SER A 4 -30.22 -21.96 16.55
N LYS A 5 -29.68 -22.86 17.35
CA LYS A 5 -28.64 -22.57 18.35
C LYS A 5 -27.27 -22.58 17.65
N PRO A 6 -26.35 -21.63 17.92
CA PRO A 6 -25.06 -21.60 17.25
C PRO A 6 -24.17 -22.77 17.71
N ARG A 7 -23.54 -23.44 16.75
CA ARG A 7 -22.63 -24.57 16.96
C ARG A 7 -21.31 -24.05 17.59
N PRO A 8 -20.75 -24.70 18.62
CA PRO A 8 -19.50 -24.25 19.24
C PRO A 8 -18.33 -24.40 18.26
N LYS A 9 -17.42 -23.42 18.26
CA LYS A 9 -16.23 -23.37 17.41
C LYS A 9 -15.19 -24.36 17.97
N GLU A 10 -14.89 -25.39 17.20
CA GLU A 10 -13.81 -26.33 17.54
C GLU A 10 -12.43 -25.64 17.47
N PRO A 11 -11.48 -26.04 18.33
CA PRO A 11 -10.14 -25.46 18.35
C PRO A 11 -9.40 -25.84 17.07
N SER A 12 -8.96 -24.82 16.32
CA SER A 12 -8.18 -24.98 15.10
C SER A 12 -6.86 -25.70 15.35
N THR A 13 -6.67 -26.82 14.68
CA THR A 13 -5.38 -27.52 14.55
C THR A 13 -4.33 -26.54 13.99
N PRO A 14 -3.12 -26.48 14.54
CA PRO A 14 -2.04 -25.67 14.00
C PRO A 14 -1.46 -26.36 12.75
N GLU A 15 -0.98 -25.54 11.81
CA GLU A 15 -0.17 -25.91 10.63
C GLU A 15 -0.92 -26.11 9.30
N ASP A 16 -1.63 -25.07 8.86
CA ASP A 16 -1.73 -24.78 7.42
C ASP A 16 -0.88 -23.52 7.13
N PRO A 17 0.31 -23.62 6.51
CA PRO A 17 1.11 -22.45 6.13
C PRO A 17 0.43 -21.58 5.06
N VAL A 18 -0.74 -22.00 4.56
CA VAL A 18 -1.56 -21.28 3.58
C VAL A 18 -2.50 -20.28 4.26
N ARG A 19 -2.85 -20.48 5.55
CA ARG A 19 -3.88 -19.68 6.24
C ARG A 19 -3.35 -18.47 7.00
N ASP A 20 -2.06 -18.41 7.28
CA ASP A 20 -1.46 -17.23 7.91
C ASP A 20 -1.09 -16.20 6.84
N ALA A 21 -2.09 -15.48 6.34
CA ALA A 21 -1.91 -14.28 5.54
C ALA A 21 -1.53 -13.09 6.45
N GLY A 22 -0.41 -13.23 7.17
CA GLY A 22 0.25 -12.10 7.80
C GLY A 22 1.07 -11.37 6.74
N GLY A 23 0.62 -10.18 6.30
CA GLY A 23 1.46 -9.29 5.48
C GLY A 23 0.82 -8.61 4.27
N GLY A 24 -0.49 -8.74 4.03
CA GLY A 24 -1.13 -8.05 2.89
C GLY A 24 -1.01 -8.79 1.55
N ASP A 25 -0.54 -10.04 1.56
CA ASP A 25 -0.56 -10.93 0.40
C ASP A 25 -1.99 -11.40 0.09
N THR A 26 -2.74 -10.65 -0.72
CA THR A 26 -3.96 -11.18 -1.34
C THR A 26 -3.58 -12.30 -2.31
N LYS A 27 -3.75 -13.56 -1.89
CA LYS A 27 -3.67 -14.74 -2.79
C LYS A 27 -5.07 -15.08 -3.29
N ILE A 28 -5.18 -15.34 -4.60
CA ILE A 28 -6.39 -15.92 -5.20
C ILE A 28 -6.24 -17.44 -5.12
N GLU A 29 -7.15 -18.14 -4.44
CA GLU A 29 -7.16 -19.60 -4.47
C GLU A 29 -7.81 -20.08 -5.77
N GLN A 30 -7.02 -20.68 -6.66
CA GLN A 30 -7.53 -21.43 -7.81
C GLN A 30 -7.40 -22.93 -7.53
N GLY A 31 -8.50 -23.56 -7.09
CA GLY A 31 -8.59 -25.01 -7.00
C GLY A 31 -7.84 -25.69 -5.84
N GLY A 32 -7.46 -24.94 -4.80
CA GLY A 32 -6.86 -25.50 -3.58
C GLY A 32 -5.34 -25.71 -3.62
N ASP A 33 -4.69 -25.51 -4.76
CA ASP A 33 -3.23 -25.55 -4.90
C ASP A 33 -2.68 -24.16 -5.22
N SER A 34 -1.59 -23.75 -4.55
CA SER A 34 -0.87 -22.52 -4.88
C SER A 34 -0.18 -22.67 -6.24
N ALA A 35 -0.83 -22.21 -7.31
CA ALA A 35 -0.20 -22.01 -8.62
C ALA A 35 0.68 -20.73 -8.60
N PRO A 36 1.73 -20.67 -9.44
CA PRO A 36 2.43 -19.41 -9.70
C PRO A 36 1.44 -18.34 -10.18
N ARG A 37 1.50 -17.15 -9.59
CA ARG A 37 0.62 -16.02 -9.93
C ARG A 37 0.82 -15.62 -11.41
N LEU A 38 -0.24 -15.17 -12.06
CA LEU A 38 -0.14 -14.58 -13.40
C LEU A 38 0.57 -13.21 -13.33
N PRO A 39 1.20 -12.72 -14.41
CA PRO A 39 1.92 -11.44 -14.37
C PRO A 39 1.07 -10.27 -13.87
N HIS A 40 -0.19 -10.18 -14.30
CA HIS A 40 -1.11 -9.12 -13.88
C HIS A 40 -1.61 -9.28 -12.43
N GLU A 41 -1.41 -10.44 -11.81
CA GLU A 41 -1.71 -10.66 -10.39
C GLU A 41 -0.54 -10.20 -9.51
N HIS A 42 0.69 -10.32 -10.00
CA HIS A 42 1.88 -9.72 -9.36
C HIS A 42 1.85 -8.19 -9.41
N ASP A 43 1.30 -7.59 -10.46
CA ASP A 43 1.18 -6.12 -10.55
C ASP A 43 0.14 -5.55 -9.58
N GLN A 44 -0.78 -6.37 -9.09
CA GLN A 44 -1.87 -5.96 -8.19
C GLN A 44 -1.63 -6.32 -6.73
N SER A 45 -0.50 -6.96 -6.40
CA SER A 45 -0.20 -7.42 -5.05
C SER A 45 0.63 -6.39 -4.27
N SER A 46 0.55 -6.45 -2.93
CA SER A 46 1.21 -5.48 -2.05
C SER A 46 2.73 -5.61 -2.04
N ASP A 47 3.28 -6.81 -2.26
CA ASP A 47 4.70 -7.06 -2.47
C ASP A 47 5.26 -6.36 -3.72
N SER A 48 4.41 -5.97 -4.67
CA SER A 48 4.77 -5.13 -5.81
C SER A 48 5.14 -3.68 -5.41
N GLN A 49 4.73 -3.24 -4.22
CA GLN A 49 5.03 -1.92 -3.69
C GLN A 49 6.34 -1.89 -2.89
N GLU A 50 6.91 -3.05 -2.58
CA GLU A 50 8.17 -3.13 -1.83
C GLU A 50 9.34 -2.72 -2.73
N ALA A 51 10.21 -1.87 -2.19
CA ALA A 51 11.46 -1.55 -2.88
C ALA A 51 12.36 -2.80 -2.91
N GLN A 52 13.03 -3.00 -4.03
CA GLN A 52 13.83 -4.21 -4.30
C GLN A 52 14.91 -4.48 -3.24
N ASP A 53 15.41 -3.41 -2.63
CA ASP A 53 16.44 -3.36 -1.59
C ASP A 53 15.86 -2.95 -0.21
N GLY A 54 14.53 -2.92 -0.07
CA GLY A 54 13.82 -2.55 1.17
C GLY A 54 14.04 -1.09 1.57
N GLN A 55 14.48 -0.27 0.63
CA GLN A 55 14.87 1.10 0.84
C GLN A 55 14.10 2.05 -0.07
N PRO A 56 13.75 3.26 0.38
CA PRO A 56 13.10 4.22 -0.49
C PRO A 56 13.97 4.49 -1.73
N PRO A 57 13.35 4.66 -2.92
CA PRO A 57 14.06 5.07 -4.11
C PRO A 57 14.91 6.32 -3.85
N GLU A 58 16.02 6.47 -4.57
CA GLU A 58 16.95 7.60 -4.39
C GLU A 58 16.22 8.96 -4.40
N VAL A 59 15.24 9.12 -5.31
CA VAL A 59 14.43 10.33 -5.42
C VAL A 59 13.63 10.59 -4.13
N GLY A 60 13.05 9.55 -3.53
CA GLY A 60 12.32 9.67 -2.26
C GLY A 60 13.22 10.06 -1.10
N ARG A 61 14.42 9.46 -1.02
CA ARG A 61 15.42 9.82 0.00
C ARG A 61 15.86 11.27 -0.14
N ARG A 62 16.14 11.74 -1.36
CA ARG A 62 16.56 13.11 -1.62
C ARG A 62 15.51 14.13 -1.18
N GLY A 63 14.24 13.89 -1.51
CA GLY A 63 13.15 14.77 -1.09
C GLY A 63 12.98 14.82 0.44
N HIS A 64 13.16 13.69 1.12
CA HIS A 64 13.16 13.64 2.58
C HIS A 64 14.30 14.48 3.18
N ASP A 65 15.53 14.26 2.69
CA ASP A 65 16.71 15.02 3.10
C ASP A 65 16.54 16.53 2.89
N ASP A 66 15.92 16.94 1.78
CA ASP A 66 15.66 18.36 1.48
C ASP A 66 14.71 18.99 2.52
N ILE A 67 13.67 18.26 2.95
CA ILE A 67 12.77 18.69 4.01
C ILE A 67 13.51 18.76 5.35
N GLU A 68 14.29 17.74 5.71
CA GLU A 68 15.04 17.71 6.97
C GLU A 68 16.08 18.84 7.05
N ARG A 69 16.70 19.19 5.93
CA ARG A 69 17.64 20.32 5.82
C ARG A 69 16.94 21.68 5.80
N GLY A 70 15.60 21.71 5.71
CA GLY A 70 14.82 22.95 5.63
C GLY A 70 14.99 23.67 4.30
N THR A 71 15.30 22.96 3.22
CA THR A 71 15.40 23.53 1.87
C THR A 71 14.04 24.11 1.48
N VAL A 72 14.02 25.41 1.18
CA VAL A 72 12.82 26.11 0.73
C VAL A 72 12.68 25.94 -0.78
N ASP A 73 11.46 25.67 -1.23
CA ASP A 73 11.16 25.62 -2.67
C ASP A 73 11.57 26.93 -3.35
N THR A 74 12.24 26.81 -4.49
CA THR A 74 12.69 27.94 -5.30
C THR A 74 11.67 28.32 -6.36
N ASP A 75 10.61 27.53 -6.50
CA ASP A 75 9.51 27.84 -7.39
C ASP A 75 8.87 29.19 -7.03
N ARG A 76 8.32 29.86 -8.04
CA ARG A 76 7.52 31.08 -7.84
C ARG A 76 6.03 30.79 -7.97
N GLY A 77 5.64 29.52 -8.10
CA GLY A 77 4.25 29.10 -8.30
C GLY A 77 3.32 29.68 -7.24
N PRO A 78 3.57 29.45 -5.93
CA PRO A 78 2.73 29.98 -4.85
C PRO A 78 2.67 31.51 -4.82
N VAL A 79 3.79 32.18 -5.12
CA VAL A 79 3.85 33.65 -5.16
C VAL A 79 3.02 34.19 -6.32
N ILE A 80 3.16 33.60 -7.50
CA ILE A 80 2.45 33.99 -8.72
C ILE A 80 0.95 33.71 -8.56
N ASP A 81 0.59 32.55 -8.02
CA ASP A 81 -0.81 32.17 -7.78
C ASP A 81 -1.51 33.14 -6.82
N ARG A 82 -0.83 33.50 -5.71
CA ARG A 82 -1.32 34.53 -4.78
C ARG A 82 -1.51 35.88 -5.48
N VAL A 83 -0.55 36.31 -6.30
CA VAL A 83 -0.68 37.59 -7.04
C VAL A 83 -1.88 37.55 -8.00
N TYR A 84 -2.03 36.47 -8.77
CA TYR A 84 -3.08 36.36 -9.78
C TYR A 84 -4.47 36.30 -9.14
N ASN A 85 -4.65 35.46 -8.11
CA ASN A 85 -5.94 35.25 -7.47
C ASN A 85 -6.35 36.39 -6.54
N ASP A 86 -5.41 37.03 -5.83
CA ASP A 86 -5.75 38.06 -4.84
C ASP A 86 -5.73 39.49 -5.42
N LYS A 87 -4.94 39.75 -6.48
CA LYS A 87 -4.70 41.12 -6.97
C LYS A 87 -5.17 41.38 -8.40
N VAL A 88 -5.24 40.36 -9.25
CA VAL A 88 -5.53 40.54 -10.69
C VAL A 88 -6.99 40.18 -11.02
N LYS A 89 -7.59 39.20 -10.32
CA LYS A 89 -9.04 38.97 -10.37
C LYS A 89 -9.77 40.09 -9.63
N ARG A 90 -10.12 41.16 -10.34
CA ARG A 90 -11.07 42.18 -9.89
C ARG A 90 -12.24 42.25 -10.84
#